data_AF-A0A4D7D934-F1
#
_entry.id   AF-A0A4D7D934-F1
#
_cell.length_a   1.000
_cell.length_b   1.000
_cell.length_c   1.000
_cell.angle_alpha   90.00
_cell.angle_beta   90.00
_cell.angle_gamma   90.00
#
_symmetry.space_group_name_H-M   'P 1'
#
loop_
_entity.id
_entity.type
_entity.pdbx_description
1 polymer ?
#
loop_
_entity_poly.entity_id
_entity_poly.type
_entity_poly.pdbx_seq_one_letter_code
_entity_poly.pdbx_strand_id
1 'polypeptide(L)'
;MLLPDGLNSVNVRLHSGKEWIVTVRNKDGSATDTMFAANDHQRSNIYLTPKHQLVVMEKGGSDVFFALHPDGAPEALSGNRYDERDTASDAWRYIGVIIGGKFFTANQSAECLDLLGEGKSPYRKRYQNLPIC
;
A
#
# COMPACT_ATOMS: atom_id res chain seq x y z
N MET A 1 1.91 9.18 9.16
CA MET A 1 1.23 10.19 8.32
C MET A 1 -0.25 9.91 8.36
N LEU A 2 -1.12 10.88 8.63
CA LEU A 2 -2.57 10.65 8.67
C LEU A 2 -3.15 10.42 7.26
N LEU A 3 -4.06 9.46 7.11
CA LEU A 3 -4.81 9.21 5.89
C LEU A 3 -5.93 10.25 5.73
N PRO A 4 -6.53 10.38 4.53
CA PRO A 4 -7.64 11.30 4.30
C PRO A 4 -8.89 11.03 5.15
N ASP A 5 -8.98 9.86 5.77
CA ASP A 5 -10.06 9.55 6.72
C ASP A 5 -9.91 10.29 8.07
N GLY A 6 -8.74 10.87 8.34
CA GLY A 6 -8.46 11.57 9.60
C GLY A 6 -8.30 10.66 10.82
N LEU A 7 -8.37 9.34 10.65
CA LEU A 7 -8.40 8.34 11.73
C LEU A 7 -7.18 7.45 11.74
N ASN A 8 -6.75 7.04 10.54
CA ASN A 8 -5.66 6.10 10.37
C ASN A 8 -4.41 6.83 9.94
N SER A 9 -3.25 6.29 10.28
CA SER A 9 -1.98 6.82 9.86
C SER A 9 -1.05 5.73 9.36
N VAL A 10 -0.31 6.03 8.29
CA VAL A 10 0.61 5.10 7.64
C VAL A 10 2.03 5.61 7.78
N ASN A 11 2.95 4.68 8.04
CA ASN A 11 4.38 4.90 7.97
C ASN A 11 5.01 3.77 7.18
N VAL A 12 5.91 4.11 6.27
CA VAL A 12 6.66 3.16 5.44
C VAL A 12 8.13 3.48 5.65
N ARG A 13 8.89 2.50 6.14
CA ARG A 13 10.32 2.66 6.48
C ARG A 13 11.13 1.52 5.90
N LEU A 14 12.33 1.83 5.43
CA LEU A 14 13.31 0.82 5.05
C LEU A 14 13.83 0.12 6.33
N HIS A 15 13.82 -1.21 6.35
CA HIS A 15 14.32 -2.00 7.47
C HIS A 15 15.71 -2.57 7.21
N SER A 16 15.87 -3.30 6.11
CA SER A 16 17.15 -3.88 5.70
C SER A 16 17.16 -4.16 4.20
N GLY A 17 18.23 -3.77 3.50
CA GLY A 17 18.40 -4.02 2.06
C GLY A 17 17.21 -3.59 1.21
N LYS A 18 16.34 -4.54 0.87
CA LYS A 18 15.16 -4.44 0.00
C LYS A 18 13.83 -4.54 0.76
N GLU A 19 13.86 -4.70 2.08
CA GLU A 19 12.66 -4.89 2.90
C GLU A 19 12.15 -3.59 3.51
N TRP A 20 10.87 -3.37 3.33
CA TRP A 20 10.16 -2.21 3.83
C TRP A 20 9.13 -2.63 4.85
N ILE A 21 9.18 -1.99 6.02
CA ILE A 21 8.18 -2.16 7.06
C ILE A 21 7.10 -1.11 6.86
N VAL A 22 5.88 -1.57 6.72
CA VAL A 22 4.67 -0.74 6.65
C VAL A 22 3.93 -0.87 7.97
N THR A 23 3.70 0.26 8.64
CA THR A 23 2.94 0.31 9.89
C THR A 23 1.72 1.20 9.70
N VAL A 24 0.55 0.67 10.04
CA VAL A 24 -0.72 1.41 10.11
C VAL A 24 -1.11 1.58 11.57
N ARG A 25 -1.45 2.80 11.99
CA ARG A 25 -1.86 3.12 13.36
C ARG A 25 -3.12 3.95 13.40
N ASN A 26 -3.98 3.70 14.37
CA ASN A 26 -5.08 4.57 14.76
C ASN A 26 -5.05 4.78 16.29
N LYS A 27 -6.14 5.32 16.86
CA LYS A 27 -6.25 5.54 18.31
C LYS A 27 -6.31 4.25 19.13
N ASP A 28 -6.75 3.15 18.53
CA ASP A 28 -7.02 1.87 19.20
C ASP A 28 -5.84 0.90 19.09
N GLY A 29 -4.90 1.13 18.18
CA GLY A 29 -3.66 0.35 18.10
C GLY A 29 -2.90 0.50 16.79
N SER A 30 -2.10 -0.52 16.47
CA SER A 30 -1.31 -0.56 15.24
C SER A 30 -1.11 -1.96 14.70
N ALA A 31 -1.08 -2.08 13.38
CA ALA A 31 -0.61 -3.27 12.66
C ALA A 31 0.64 -2.96 11.85
N THR A 32 1.46 -3.99 11.64
CA THR A 32 2.68 -3.89 10.84
C THR A 32 2.79 -5.09 9.91
N ASP A 33 3.23 -4.86 8.68
CA ASP A 33 3.55 -5.89 7.70
C ASP A 33 4.81 -5.49 6.93
N THR A 34 5.44 -6.45 6.27
CA THR A 34 6.67 -6.26 5.50
C THR A 34 6.41 -6.48 4.01
N MET A 35 6.81 -5.53 3.19
CA MET A 35 6.84 -5.67 1.73
C MET A 35 8.28 -5.69 1.22
N PHE A 36 8.52 -6.41 0.13
CA PHE A 36 9.84 -6.52 -0.48
C PHE A 36 9.90 -5.65 -1.73
N ALA A 37 10.75 -4.61 -1.72
CA ALA A 37 11.02 -3.79 -2.88
C ALA A 37 12.22 -4.36 -3.64
N ALA A 38 12.00 -4.89 -4.83
CA ALA A 38 13.07 -5.43 -5.65
C ALA A 38 14.14 -4.38 -6.04
N ASN A 39 13.83 -3.10 -5.93
CA ASN A 39 14.63 -1.98 -6.36
C ASN A 39 14.56 -0.85 -5.30
N ASP A 40 15.52 0.09 -5.28
CA ASP A 40 15.55 1.21 -4.30
C ASP A 40 14.56 2.32 -4.66
N HIS A 41 13.45 1.95 -5.32
CA HIS A 41 12.39 2.89 -5.64
C HIS A 41 11.67 3.09 -4.33
N GLN A 42 12.02 4.17 -3.65
CA GLN A 42 11.44 4.57 -2.37
C GLN A 42 9.99 5.04 -2.53
N ARG A 43 9.21 4.41 -3.41
CA ARG A 43 7.89 4.81 -3.87
C ARG A 43 6.90 3.70 -3.56
N SER A 44 5.88 4.02 -2.76
CA SER A 44 4.79 3.10 -2.46
C SER A 44 3.46 3.82 -2.63
N ASN A 45 2.65 3.36 -3.57
CA ASN A 45 1.30 3.85 -3.78
C ASN A 45 0.37 3.32 -2.69
N ILE A 46 -0.59 4.14 -2.29
CA ILE A 46 -1.54 3.83 -1.23
C ILE A 46 -2.94 3.87 -1.83
N TYR A 47 -3.71 2.82 -1.55
CA TYR A 47 -5.09 2.69 -1.98
C TYR A 47 -6.01 2.36 -0.81
N LEU A 48 -7.28 2.77 -0.95
CA LEU A 48 -8.36 2.31 -0.09
C LEU A 48 -9.33 1.49 -0.91
N THR A 49 -9.66 0.30 -0.43
CA THR A 49 -10.62 -0.58 -1.08
C THR A 49 -12.04 -0.31 -0.57
N PRO A 50 -13.07 -0.70 -1.34
CA PRO A 50 -14.46 -0.66 -0.87
C PRO A 50 -14.72 -1.48 0.40
N LYS A 51 -13.92 -2.53 0.66
CA LYS A 51 -13.97 -3.32 1.90
C LYS A 51 -13.27 -2.64 3.09
N HIS A 52 -12.95 -1.35 3.01
CA HIS A 52 -12.21 -0.62 4.04
C HIS A 52 -10.85 -1.25 4.35
N GLN A 53 -10.15 -1.72 3.31
CA GLN A 53 -8.78 -2.18 3.44
C GLN A 53 -7.83 -1.14 2.89
N LEU A 54 -6.74 -0.89 3.59
CA LEU A 54 -5.62 -0.13 3.09
C LEU A 54 -4.70 -1.07 2.32
N VAL A 55 -4.37 -0.72 1.08
CA VAL A 55 -3.36 -1.41 0.29
C VAL A 55 -2.18 -0.48 0.12
N VAL A 56 -1.00 -0.97 0.49
CA VAL A 56 0.27 -0.30 0.16
C VAL A 56 0.98 -1.16 -0.86
N MET A 57 1.26 -0.58 -2.02
CA MET A 57 1.89 -1.27 -3.13
C MET A 57 3.14 -0.53 -3.55
N GLU A 58 4.27 -1.22 -3.49
CA GLU A 58 5.54 -0.76 -4.00
C GLU A 58 5.52 -0.70 -5.54
N LYS A 59 6.33 0.19 -6.13
CA LYS A 59 6.39 0.44 -7.58
C LYS A 59 6.55 -0.85 -8.38
N GLY A 60 7.43 -1.74 -7.94
CA GLY A 60 7.71 -3.04 -8.53
C GLY A 60 6.62 -4.10 -8.33
N GLY A 61 5.53 -3.80 -7.60
CA GLY A 61 4.38 -4.69 -7.47
C GLY A 61 4.44 -5.65 -6.27
N SER A 62 5.23 -5.35 -5.23
CA SER A 62 5.00 -5.97 -3.92
C SER A 62 3.91 -5.22 -3.18
N ASP A 63 3.05 -5.92 -2.45
CA ASP A 63 1.92 -5.31 -1.74
C ASP A 63 1.71 -5.89 -0.33
N VAL A 64 1.11 -5.05 0.51
CA VAL A 64 0.62 -5.41 1.84
C VAL A 64 -0.78 -4.83 2.03
N PHE A 65 -1.59 -5.55 2.80
CA PHE A 65 -2.99 -5.23 3.05
C PHE A 65 -3.23 -5.07 4.54
N PHE A 66 -4.03 -4.07 4.89
CA PHE A 66 -4.48 -3.86 6.26
C PHE A 66 -6.00 -3.70 6.28
N ALA A 67 -6.69 -4.47 7.11
CA ALA A 67 -8.09 -4.18 7.42
C ALA A 67 -8.15 -2.96 8.34
N LEU A 68 -8.98 -1.97 7.96
CA LEU A 68 -9.26 -0.81 8.79
C LEU A 68 -10.60 -1.03 9.49
N HIS A 69 -10.56 -1.22 10.80
CA HIS A 69 -11.75 -1.35 11.62
C HIS A 69 -12.16 0.04 12.13
N PRO A 70 -13.44 0.44 12.00
CA PRO A 70 -13.90 1.75 12.48
C PRO A 70 -13.81 1.87 14.01
N ASP A 71 -13.99 0.75 14.71
CA ASP A 71 -14.05 0.68 16.18
C ASP A 71 -12.92 -0.18 16.79
N GLY A 72 -11.84 -0.41 16.06
CA GLY A 72 -10.78 -1.31 16.48
C GLY A 72 -9.42 -1.00 15.90
N ALA A 73 -8.39 -1.66 16.42
CA ALA A 73 -7.04 -1.55 15.88
C ALA A 73 -7.00 -2.06 14.43
N PRO A 74 -6.14 -1.49 13.56
CA PRO A 74 -5.93 -2.03 12.22
C PRO A 74 -5.34 -3.45 12.32
N GLU A 75 -5.59 -4.27 11.32
CA GLU A 75 -5.03 -5.63 11.25
C GLU A 75 -4.27 -5.85 9.95
N ALA A 76 -3.08 -6.44 10.02
CA ALA A 76 -2.36 -6.88 8.82
C ALA A 76 -3.01 -8.16 8.27
N LEU A 77 -3.34 -8.16 6.98
CA LEU A 77 -3.88 -9.32 6.27
C LEU A 77 -2.74 -10.13 5.64
N SER A 78 -1.78 -10.55 6.45
CA SER A 78 -0.57 -11.26 6.04
C SER A 78 -0.72 -12.79 6.08
N GLY A 79 0.27 -13.51 5.53
CA GLY A 79 0.36 -14.97 5.61
C GLY A 79 -0.84 -15.70 4.98
N ASN A 80 -1.54 -16.50 5.77
CA ASN A 80 -2.66 -17.34 5.35
C ASN A 80 -3.99 -16.57 5.15
N ARG A 81 -4.04 -15.27 5.42
CA ARG A 81 -5.25 -14.42 5.28
C ARG A 81 -5.40 -13.83 3.87
N TYR A 82 -4.81 -14.46 2.87
CA TYR A 82 -4.83 -13.97 1.49
C TYR A 82 -6.25 -13.90 0.92
N ASP A 83 -7.11 -14.84 1.28
CA ASP A 83 -8.50 -14.91 0.81
C ASP A 83 -9.40 -13.79 1.37
N GLU A 84 -8.96 -13.12 2.44
CA GLU A 84 -9.67 -11.96 3.02
C GLU A 84 -9.37 -10.65 2.27
N ARG A 85 -8.30 -10.62 1.46
CA ARG A 85 -7.86 -9.42 0.74
C ARG A 85 -8.87 -9.04 -0.34
N ASP A 86 -9.21 -7.76 -0.44
CA ASP A 86 -10.03 -7.25 -1.52
C ASP A 86 -9.20 -7.14 -2.80
N THR A 87 -9.21 -8.18 -3.62
CA THR A 87 -8.41 -8.29 -4.84
C THR A 87 -8.98 -7.57 -6.05
N ALA A 88 -10.18 -6.96 -5.94
CA ALA A 88 -10.89 -6.31 -7.04
C ALA A 88 -10.35 -4.90 -7.32
N SER A 89 -9.10 -4.83 -7.77
CA SER A 89 -8.32 -3.59 -7.86
C SER A 89 -8.86 -2.48 -8.79
N ASP A 90 -9.81 -2.78 -9.66
CA ASP A 90 -10.48 -1.77 -10.49
C ASP A 90 -11.34 -0.81 -9.64
N ALA A 91 -11.82 -1.26 -8.47
CA ALA A 91 -12.66 -0.46 -7.57
C ALA A 91 -11.87 0.26 -6.47
N TRP A 92 -10.55 0.09 -6.41
CA TRP A 92 -9.74 0.71 -5.38
C TRP A 92 -9.54 2.20 -5.67
N ARG A 93 -9.64 3.00 -4.60
CA ARG A 93 -9.40 4.44 -4.66
C ARG A 93 -7.95 4.74 -4.34
N TYR A 94 -7.24 5.35 -5.29
CA TYR A 94 -5.90 5.88 -5.05
C TYR A 94 -5.96 7.06 -4.05
N ILE A 95 -5.16 6.98 -2.99
CA ILE A 95 -5.08 8.00 -1.94
C ILE A 95 -3.87 8.91 -2.14
N GLY A 96 -2.77 8.35 -2.66
CA GLY A 96 -1.51 9.06 -2.77
C GLY A 96 -0.33 8.10 -2.74
N VAL A 97 0.86 8.64 -2.51
CA VAL A 97 2.11 7.90 -2.56
C VAL A 97 3.03 8.30 -1.42
N ILE A 98 3.80 7.35 -0.90
CA ILE A 98 4.95 7.65 -0.06
C ILE A 98 6.21 7.60 -0.92
N ILE A 99 6.96 8.71 -0.95
CA ILE A 99 8.26 8.84 -1.61
C ILE A 99 9.31 9.22 -0.57
N GLY A 100 10.32 8.37 -0.34
CA GLY A 100 11.40 8.64 0.61
C GLY A 100 10.89 8.92 2.03
N GLY A 101 9.86 8.19 2.47
CA GLY A 101 9.22 8.36 3.78
C GLY A 101 8.26 9.56 3.88
N LYS A 102 8.09 10.37 2.82
CA LYS A 102 7.15 11.50 2.77
C LYS A 102 5.91 11.13 1.97
N PHE A 103 4.74 11.52 2.45
CA PHE A 103 3.48 11.28 1.75
C PHE A 103 3.11 12.47 0.86
N PHE A 104 2.59 12.14 -0.31
CA PHE A 104 2.00 13.06 -1.28
C PHE A 104 0.59 12.56 -1.57
N THR A 105 -0.40 13.42 -1.37
CA THR A 105 -1.80 13.11 -1.70
C THR A 105 -1.98 12.85 -3.19
N ALA A 106 -3.08 12.22 -3.59
CA ALA A 106 -3.41 11.97 -4.99
C ALA A 106 -3.41 13.25 -5.87
N ASN A 107 -3.70 14.42 -5.28
CA ASN A 107 -3.65 15.71 -6.00
C ASN A 107 -2.21 16.26 -6.15
N GLN A 108 -1.28 15.80 -5.32
CA GLN A 108 0.12 16.25 -5.33
C GLN A 108 1.03 15.32 -6.16
N SER A 109 0.67 14.04 -6.25
CA SER A 109 1.36 13.07 -7.09
C SER A 109 0.36 12.06 -7.61
N ALA A 110 0.39 11.82 -8.93
CA ALA A 110 -0.40 10.78 -9.57
C ALA A 110 0.06 9.37 -9.18
N GLU A 111 -0.86 8.40 -9.33
CA GLU A 111 -0.58 6.97 -9.25
C GLU A 111 0.54 6.61 -10.24
N CYS A 112 1.52 5.82 -9.79
CA CYS A 112 2.57 5.35 -10.68
C CYS A 112 3.09 4.00 -10.23
N LEU A 113 2.80 2.97 -11.02
CA LEU A 113 3.22 1.59 -10.83
C LEU A 113 4.12 1.19 -12.01
N ASP A 114 5.23 0.49 -11.75
CA ASP A 114 6.01 -0.10 -12.82
C ASP A 114 5.31 -1.35 -13.31
N LEU A 115 4.88 -1.30 -14.57
CA LEU A 115 4.01 -2.30 -15.18
C LEU A 115 4.81 -3.55 -15.59
N LEU A 116 6.11 -3.59 -15.26
CA LEU A 116 7.09 -4.65 -15.51
C LEU A 116 7.96 -5.01 -14.29
N GLY A 117 7.56 -4.63 -13.07
CA GLY A 117 8.34 -4.91 -11.85
C GLY A 117 8.46 -6.39 -11.49
N GLU A 118 9.49 -6.76 -10.71
CA GLU A 118 9.71 -8.13 -10.23
C GLU A 118 8.63 -8.64 -9.25
N GLY A 119 7.83 -7.73 -8.68
CA GLY A 119 6.70 -8.02 -7.81
C GLY A 119 5.50 -8.45 -8.64
N LYS A 120 5.16 -9.74 -8.54
CA LYS A 120 4.01 -10.38 -9.21
C LYS A 120 2.66 -9.99 -8.57
N SER A 121 2.41 -8.72 -8.24
CA SER A 121 1.10 -8.33 -7.71
C SER A 121 0.03 -8.67 -8.78
N PRO A 122 -1.03 -9.41 -8.42
CA PRO A 122 -2.07 -9.76 -9.37
C PRO A 122 -3.02 -8.60 -9.67
N TYR A 123 -2.82 -7.44 -9.03
CA TYR A 123 -3.70 -6.28 -9.08
C TYR A 123 -3.34 -5.33 -10.22
N ARG A 124 -4.30 -4.52 -10.66
CA ARG A 124 -4.17 -3.49 -11.70
C ARG A 124 -3.66 -4.01 -13.06
N LYS A 125 -3.72 -5.33 -13.33
CA LYS A 125 -3.32 -5.96 -14.61
C LYS A 125 -3.89 -5.30 -15.86
N ARG A 126 -5.12 -4.77 -15.79
CA ARG A 126 -5.78 -4.08 -16.92
C ARG A 126 -5.12 -2.76 -17.31
N TYR A 127 -4.32 -2.18 -16.41
CA TYR A 127 -3.61 -0.92 -16.62
C TYR A 127 -2.11 -1.13 -16.90
N GLN A 128 -1.67 -2.40 -17.11
CA GLN A 128 -0.31 -2.77 -17.52
C GLN A 128 0.03 -2.29 -18.94
N ASN A 129 0.30 -0.99 -19.05
CA ASN A 129 0.80 -0.31 -20.23
C ASN A 129 2.33 -0.12 -20.18
N LEU A 130 3.03 -0.41 -21.26
CA LEU A 130 4.49 -0.65 -21.25
C LEU A 130 5.45 0.56 -21.08
N PRO A 131 5.07 1.86 -21.14
CA PRO A 131 6.03 2.93 -20.87
C PRO A 131 5.77 3.72 -19.58
N ILE A 132 6.67 3.47 -18.61
CA ILE A 132 7.35 4.37 -17.66
C ILE A 132 6.49 5.14 -16.63
N CYS A 133 6.53 4.58 -15.42
CA CYS A 133 6.81 5.29 -14.18
C CYS A 133 8.32 5.21 -13.87
#